data_AF-A0A842QZ26-F1
#
_entry.id   AF-A0A842QZ26-F1
#
_cell.length_a   1.000
_cell.length_b   1.000
_cell.length_c   1.000
_cell.angle_alpha   90.00
_cell.angle_beta   90.00
_cell.angle_gamma   90.00
#
_symmetry.space_group_name_H-M   'P 1'
#
loop_
_entity.id
_entity.type
_entity.pdbx_description
1 polymer ?
#
loop_
_entity_poly.entity_id
_entity_poly.type
_entity_poly.pdbx_seq_one_letter_code
_entity_poly.pdbx_strand_id
1 'polypeptide(L)'
;MFLQITLDPLQMVLIITLVLIYLIFLLYEFLKRKERLEYIAYLAATIPFAYMWFIGVDYLASTFWLLVMWTIALARDLVLSVIAKDGGRKNRDYANAIILYAVGVGFYFLYAAIMPNLNQDLKTRPGTQNLGDLSIIWLPILDEANPFLNPFRLMLTIDVFMMIIPVILEVNAAQTRVPVWANILLASGMAIPTLYIVYIWILATEVLFVLGFLFGVLYFVLFLFLTRGKH
;
A
#
# COMPACT_ATOMS: atom_id res chain seq x y z
N MET A 1 -2.93 -19.91 20.44
CA MET A 1 -3.42 -19.25 21.68
C MET A 1 -3.67 -17.80 21.32
N PHE A 2 -4.94 -17.42 21.08
CA PHE A 2 -5.26 -16.04 20.76
C PHE A 2 -4.98 -15.19 22.00
N LEU A 3 -3.97 -14.34 21.94
CA LEU A 3 -3.85 -13.24 22.90
C LEU A 3 -5.11 -12.39 22.72
N GLN A 4 -6.10 -12.61 23.59
CA GLN A 4 -7.18 -11.64 23.80
C GLN A 4 -6.51 -10.38 24.33
N ILE A 5 -6.14 -9.49 23.42
CA ILE A 5 -5.80 -8.13 23.79
C ILE A 5 -7.11 -7.51 24.24
N THR A 6 -7.33 -7.51 25.55
CA THR A 6 -8.37 -6.69 26.16
C THR A 6 -7.89 -5.25 26.04
N LEU A 7 -8.30 -4.58 24.95
CA LEU A 7 -8.06 -3.15 24.80
C LEU A 7 -8.76 -2.42 25.94
N ASP A 8 -8.05 -1.53 26.60
CA ASP A 8 -8.66 -0.61 27.57
C ASP A 8 -9.63 0.33 26.81
N PRO A 9 -10.78 0.69 27.39
CA PRO A 9 -11.63 1.78 26.88
C PRO A 9 -10.87 3.00 26.34
N LEU A 10 -9.81 3.46 27.01
CA LEU A 10 -8.99 4.58 26.54
C LEU A 10 -8.32 4.28 25.19
N GLN A 11 -7.75 3.08 25.03
CA GLN A 11 -7.11 2.67 23.79
C GLN A 11 -8.12 2.56 22.65
N MET A 12 -9.34 2.06 22.94
CA MET A 12 -10.42 2.02 21.95
C MET A 12 -10.83 3.41 21.50
N VAL A 13 -11.02 4.35 22.44
CA VAL A 13 -11.37 5.75 22.12
C VAL A 13 -10.29 6.38 21.24
N LEU A 14 -9.01 6.14 21.54
CA LEU A 14 -7.90 6.65 20.72
C LEU A 14 -7.90 6.06 19.31
N ILE A 15 -8.07 4.73 19.14
CA ILE A 15 -8.16 4.11 17.81
C ILE A 15 -9.32 4.70 17.01
N ILE A 16 -10.52 4.77 17.62
CA ILE A 16 -11.71 5.34 16.98
C ILE A 16 -11.43 6.79 16.56
N THR A 17 -10.82 7.59 17.43
CA THR A 17 -10.47 8.98 17.13
C THR A 17 -9.49 9.08 15.96
N LEU A 18 -8.46 8.23 15.91
CA LEU A 18 -7.50 8.20 14.80
C LEU A 18 -8.17 7.79 13.48
N VAL A 19 -9.08 6.81 13.51
CA VAL A 19 -9.87 6.41 12.34
C VAL A 19 -10.79 7.54 11.89
N LEU A 20 -11.42 8.28 12.81
CA LEU A 20 -12.24 9.45 12.48
C LEU A 20 -11.40 10.55 11.81
N ILE A 21 -10.18 10.81 12.30
CA ILE A 21 -9.24 11.75 11.64
C ILE A 21 -8.95 11.29 10.21
N TYR A 22 -8.65 10.00 10.01
CA TYR A 22 -8.48 9.44 8.67
C TYR A 22 -9.72 9.66 7.80
N LEU A 23 -10.93 9.42 8.30
CA LEU A 23 -12.18 9.63 7.56
C LEU A 23 -12.41 11.10 7.18
N ILE A 24 -12.02 12.05 8.03
CA ILE A 24 -12.08 13.48 7.72
C ILE A 24 -11.20 13.81 6.50
N PHE A 25 -9.96 13.29 6.45
CA PHE A 25 -9.09 13.48 5.30
C PHE A 25 -9.59 12.72 4.06
N LEU A 26 -10.11 11.51 4.25
CA LEU A 26 -10.67 10.71 3.17
C LEU A 26 -11.84 11.44 2.48
N LEU A 27 -12.71 12.08 3.26
CA LEU A 27 -13.89 12.78 2.77
C LEU A 27 -13.65 14.28 2.53
N TYR A 28 -12.41 14.77 2.65
CA TYR A 28 -12.11 16.20 2.62
C TYR A 28 -12.59 16.88 1.33
N GLU A 29 -12.52 16.18 0.20
CA GLU A 29 -12.97 16.70 -1.08
C GLU A 29 -14.48 16.96 -1.13
N PHE A 30 -15.29 16.20 -0.39
CA PHE A 30 -16.74 16.44 -0.31
C PHE A 30 -17.07 17.75 0.40
N LEU A 31 -16.13 18.30 1.18
CA LEU A 31 -16.26 19.61 1.82
C LEU A 31 -16.09 20.77 0.82
N LYS A 32 -15.83 20.49 -0.47
CA LYS A 32 -15.68 21.47 -1.55
C LYS A 32 -14.64 22.58 -1.25
N ARG A 33 -13.64 22.28 -0.43
CA ARG A 33 -12.53 23.20 -0.15
C ARG A 33 -11.53 23.16 -1.30
N LYS A 34 -10.80 24.27 -1.50
CA LYS A 34 -9.83 24.39 -2.61
C LYS A 34 -8.52 23.63 -2.36
N GLU A 35 -8.27 23.22 -1.14
CA GLU A 35 -7.02 22.57 -0.75
C GLU A 35 -7.06 21.08 -1.11
N ARG A 36 -5.97 20.58 -1.70
CA ARG A 36 -5.82 19.18 -2.13
C ARG A 36 -5.39 18.26 -0.99
N LEU A 37 -6.07 18.33 0.16
CA LEU A 37 -5.72 17.52 1.34
C LEU A 37 -6.30 16.11 1.29
N GLU A 38 -7.12 15.79 0.30
CA GLU A 38 -7.74 14.47 0.14
C GLU A 38 -6.72 13.33 0.03
N TYR A 39 -5.53 13.60 -0.52
CA TYR A 39 -4.47 12.61 -0.64
C TYR A 39 -3.66 12.45 0.67
N ILE A 40 -3.83 13.32 1.66
CA ILE A 40 -3.24 13.13 3.00
C ILE A 40 -3.86 11.92 3.70
N ALA A 41 -5.03 11.45 3.25
CA ALA A 41 -5.66 10.23 3.75
C ALA A 41 -4.70 9.01 3.75
N TYR A 42 -3.81 8.90 2.75
CA TYR A 42 -2.80 7.84 2.70
C TYR A 42 -1.82 7.88 3.88
N LEU A 43 -1.39 9.09 4.26
CA LEU A 43 -0.52 9.30 5.41
C LEU A 43 -1.29 9.16 6.72
N ALA A 44 -2.49 9.73 6.81
CA ALA A 44 -3.33 9.63 7.99
C ALA A 44 -3.66 8.18 8.35
N ALA A 45 -3.85 7.30 7.36
CA ALA A 45 -4.07 5.86 7.56
C ALA A 45 -2.91 5.15 8.26
N THR A 46 -1.68 5.65 8.12
CA THR A 46 -0.50 5.05 8.78
C THR A 46 -0.50 5.28 10.30
N ILE A 47 -1.21 6.29 10.78
CA ILE A 47 -1.24 6.65 12.21
C ILE A 47 -2.03 5.61 13.03
N PRO A 48 -3.30 5.25 12.69
CA PRO A 48 -3.99 4.17 13.38
C PRO A 48 -3.22 2.85 13.33
N PHE A 49 -2.61 2.52 12.19
CA PHE A 49 -1.75 1.34 12.06
C PHE A 49 -0.61 1.36 13.08
N ALA A 50 0.17 2.44 13.11
CA ALA A 50 1.32 2.59 13.98
C ALA A 50 0.90 2.50 15.45
N TYR A 51 -0.22 3.13 15.81
CA TYR A 51 -0.75 3.08 17.17
C TYR A 51 -1.24 1.68 17.56
N MET A 52 -2.00 0.99 16.69
CA MET A 52 -2.47 -0.37 16.93
C MET A 52 -1.30 -1.32 17.20
N TRP A 53 -0.26 -1.27 16.36
CA TRP A 53 0.92 -2.10 16.57
C TRP A 53 1.67 -1.69 17.84
N PHE A 54 1.83 -0.39 18.11
CA PHE A 54 2.51 0.13 19.30
C PHE A 54 1.89 -0.36 20.61
N ILE A 55 0.56 -0.36 20.73
CA ILE A 55 -0.15 -0.88 21.91
C ILE A 55 -0.18 -2.42 21.95
N GLY A 56 0.35 -3.06 20.92
CA GLY A 56 0.54 -4.49 20.88
C GLY A 56 -0.55 -5.28 20.16
N VAL A 57 -1.30 -4.68 19.24
CA VAL A 57 -2.07 -5.46 18.27
C VAL A 57 -1.10 -6.24 17.38
N ASP A 58 -1.49 -7.46 16.98
CA ASP A 58 -0.74 -8.28 16.05
C ASP A 58 -0.30 -7.47 14.81
N TYR A 59 0.94 -7.65 14.37
CA TYR A 59 1.50 -6.85 13.28
C TYR A 59 0.74 -7.13 11.98
N LEU A 60 0.44 -8.40 11.68
CA LEU A 60 -0.31 -8.75 10.48
C LEU A 60 -1.72 -8.17 10.51
N ALA A 61 -2.40 -8.24 11.66
CA ALA A 61 -3.71 -7.60 11.85
C ALA A 61 -3.66 -6.07 11.71
N SER A 62 -2.66 -5.42 12.30
CA SER A 62 -2.49 -3.96 12.19
C SER A 62 -2.24 -3.55 10.73
N THR A 63 -1.39 -4.31 10.03
CA THR A 63 -1.08 -4.07 8.61
C THR A 63 -2.30 -4.34 7.74
N PHE A 64 -3.11 -5.35 8.04
CA PHE A 64 -4.38 -5.58 7.35
C PHE A 64 -5.30 -4.36 7.45
N TRP A 65 -5.44 -3.74 8.62
CA TRP A 65 -6.22 -2.51 8.77
C TRP A 65 -5.65 -1.33 7.99
N LEU A 66 -4.32 -1.22 7.91
CA LEU A 66 -3.67 -0.23 7.03
C LEU A 66 -4.08 -0.43 5.57
N LEU A 67 -3.98 -1.66 5.09
CA LEU A 67 -4.37 -2.01 3.72
C LEU A 67 -5.85 -1.69 3.48
N VAL A 68 -6.76 -2.06 4.39
CA VAL A 68 -8.18 -1.70 4.28
C VAL A 68 -8.38 -0.19 4.10
N MET A 69 -7.71 0.63 4.92
CA MET A 69 -7.81 2.08 4.80
C MET A 69 -7.24 2.56 3.46
N TRP A 70 -6.07 2.06 3.04
CA TRP A 70 -5.51 2.40 1.73
C TRP A 70 -6.39 1.96 0.56
N THR A 71 -6.98 0.76 0.61
CA THR A 71 -7.95 0.29 -0.40
C THR A 71 -9.12 1.25 -0.52
N ILE A 72 -9.66 1.72 0.60
CA ILE A 72 -10.78 2.68 0.60
C ILE A 72 -10.35 4.01 -0.04
N ALA A 73 -9.14 4.50 0.26
CA ALA A 73 -8.59 5.72 -0.34
C ALA A 73 -8.36 5.55 -1.86
N LEU A 74 -7.77 4.44 -2.29
CA LEU A 74 -7.59 4.09 -3.70
C LEU A 74 -8.94 3.95 -4.42
N ALA A 75 -9.92 3.28 -3.79
CA ALA A 75 -11.26 3.11 -4.32
C ALA A 75 -11.96 4.46 -4.51
N ARG A 76 -11.89 5.35 -3.52
CA ARG A 76 -12.39 6.72 -3.63
C ARG A 76 -11.77 7.41 -4.84
N ASP A 77 -10.44 7.34 -4.98
CA ASP A 77 -9.73 8.03 -6.05
C ASP A 77 -10.10 7.49 -7.42
N LEU A 78 -10.24 6.17 -7.56
CA LEU A 78 -10.64 5.47 -8.78
C LEU A 78 -12.12 5.68 -9.14
N VAL A 79 -13.03 5.67 -8.16
CA VAL A 79 -14.45 5.91 -8.40
C VAL A 79 -14.68 7.35 -8.83
N LEU A 80 -14.12 8.29 -8.07
CA LEU A 80 -14.34 9.70 -8.36
C LEU A 80 -13.62 10.13 -9.65
N SER A 81 -12.52 9.48 -10.05
CA SER A 81 -11.89 9.76 -11.34
C SER A 81 -12.72 9.24 -12.52
N VAL A 82 -13.35 8.07 -12.41
CA VAL A 82 -14.28 7.55 -13.42
C VAL A 82 -15.48 8.49 -13.56
N ILE A 83 -16.10 8.88 -12.44
CA ILE A 83 -17.25 9.80 -12.43
C ILE A 83 -16.87 11.20 -12.93
N ALA A 84 -15.70 11.72 -12.54
CA ALA A 84 -15.24 13.05 -12.95
C ALA A 84 -14.91 13.15 -14.45
N LYS A 85 -14.56 12.01 -15.09
CA LYS A 85 -14.29 11.93 -16.53
C LYS A 85 -15.53 12.28 -17.36
N ASP A 86 -16.72 11.97 -16.85
CA ASP A 86 -18.00 12.31 -17.49
C ASP A 86 -18.46 13.76 -17.22
N GLY A 87 -17.90 14.43 -16.21
CA GLY A 87 -18.32 15.77 -15.75
C GLY A 87 -17.38 16.93 -16.09
N GLY A 88 -16.34 16.72 -16.92
CA GLY A 88 -15.43 17.79 -17.38
C GLY A 88 -14.33 18.20 -16.39
N ARG A 89 -14.15 17.51 -15.25
CA ARG A 89 -13.03 17.74 -14.32
C ARG A 89 -11.78 16.99 -14.80
N LYS A 90 -11.12 17.56 -15.80
CA LYS A 90 -9.97 16.97 -16.53
C LYS A 90 -8.65 16.87 -15.73
N ASN A 91 -8.61 17.18 -14.44
CA ASN A 91 -7.37 17.36 -13.66
C ASN A 91 -7.38 16.59 -12.32
N ARG A 92 -7.77 15.31 -12.34
CA ARG A 92 -7.30 14.43 -11.26
C ARG A 92 -5.96 13.84 -11.66
N ASP A 93 -5.02 14.05 -10.77
CA ASP A 93 -3.61 13.77 -10.97
C ASP A 93 -3.34 12.47 -10.21
N TYR A 94 -3.55 11.31 -10.86
CA TYR A 94 -3.32 10.03 -10.17
C TYR A 94 -1.86 9.92 -9.75
N ALA A 95 -0.95 10.60 -10.46
CA ALA A 95 0.42 10.78 -10.02
C ALA A 95 0.50 11.27 -8.56
N ASN A 96 -0.32 12.23 -8.12
CA ASN A 96 -0.31 12.67 -6.71
C ASN A 96 -0.81 11.59 -5.75
N ALA A 97 -1.85 10.84 -6.13
CA ALA A 97 -2.35 9.72 -5.32
C ALA A 97 -1.28 8.62 -5.18
N ILE A 98 -0.63 8.25 -6.29
CA ILE A 98 0.44 7.25 -6.35
C ILE A 98 1.66 7.71 -5.54
N ILE A 99 2.06 8.98 -5.68
CA ILE A 99 3.17 9.56 -4.92
C ILE A 99 2.85 9.52 -3.43
N LEU A 100 1.66 9.95 -3.00
CA LEU A 100 1.32 9.98 -1.58
C LEU A 100 1.07 8.59 -0.99
N TYR A 101 0.57 7.64 -1.79
CA TYR A 101 0.57 6.23 -1.42
C TYR A 101 1.99 5.71 -1.21
N ALA A 102 2.92 5.99 -2.14
CA ALA A 102 4.32 5.58 -2.01
C ALA A 102 5.02 6.23 -0.80
N VAL A 103 4.72 7.50 -0.50
CA VAL A 103 5.18 8.16 0.73
C VAL A 103 4.58 7.45 1.96
N GLY A 104 3.30 7.08 1.93
CA GLY A 104 2.65 6.27 2.97
C GLY A 104 3.34 4.92 3.21
N VAL A 105 3.73 4.22 2.14
CA VAL A 105 4.56 3.00 2.22
C VAL A 105 5.92 3.30 2.85
N GLY A 106 6.54 4.44 2.54
CA GLY A 106 7.73 4.92 3.22
C GLY A 106 7.53 5.09 4.73
N PHE A 107 6.41 5.71 5.14
CA PHE A 107 6.05 5.83 6.56
C PHE A 107 5.79 4.47 7.22
N TYR A 108 5.16 3.52 6.52
CA TYR A 108 5.01 2.16 7.01
C TYR A 108 6.36 1.53 7.37
N PHE A 109 7.36 1.61 6.47
CA PHE A 109 8.71 1.11 6.74
C PHE A 109 9.45 1.90 7.82
N LEU A 110 9.21 3.21 7.91
CA LEU A 110 9.73 4.04 8.99
C LEU A 110 9.21 3.56 10.36
N TYR A 111 7.90 3.32 10.47
CA TYR A 111 7.31 2.75 11.69
C TYR A 111 7.83 1.35 11.96
N ALA A 112 7.93 0.51 10.93
CA ALA A 112 8.53 -0.83 11.01
C ALA A 112 9.94 -0.83 11.60
N ALA A 113 10.72 0.22 11.35
CA ALA A 113 12.06 0.40 11.91
C ALA A 113 12.07 1.00 13.32
N ILE A 114 11.20 1.97 13.60
CA ILE A 114 11.24 2.76 14.84
C ILE A 114 10.44 2.10 15.97
N MET A 115 9.26 1.55 15.69
CA MET A 115 8.32 1.10 16.73
C MET A 115 8.89 0.04 17.67
N PRO A 116 9.60 -1.00 17.20
CA PRO A 116 10.18 -1.99 18.11
C PRO A 116 11.26 -1.41 19.02
N ASN A 117 11.87 -0.28 18.65
CA ASN A 117 12.83 0.42 19.50
C ASN A 117 12.16 1.34 20.53
N LEU A 118 10.93 1.79 20.28
CA LEU A 118 10.12 2.53 21.25
C LEU A 118 9.37 1.61 22.22
N ASN A 119 8.97 0.43 21.75
CA ASN A 119 8.34 -0.61 22.56
C ASN A 119 9.08 -1.95 22.33
N GLN A 120 9.95 -2.31 23.28
CA GLN A 120 10.79 -3.51 23.17
C GLN A 120 9.98 -4.81 23.18
N ASP A 121 8.78 -4.80 23.74
CA ASP A 121 7.88 -5.97 23.74
C ASP A 121 7.48 -6.39 22.33
N LEU A 122 7.56 -5.48 21.34
CA LEU A 122 7.29 -5.80 19.94
C LEU A 122 8.37 -6.70 19.34
N LYS A 123 9.61 -6.67 19.84
CA LYS A 123 10.71 -7.52 19.35
C LYS A 123 10.55 -8.98 19.74
N THR A 124 9.91 -9.24 20.89
CA THR A 124 9.76 -10.58 21.47
C THR A 124 8.42 -11.21 21.15
N ARG A 125 7.51 -10.49 20.48
CA ARG A 125 6.17 -10.98 20.17
C ARG A 125 6.16 -11.94 19.00
N PRO A 126 5.39 -13.04 19.09
CA PRO A 126 5.12 -13.91 17.95
C PRO A 126 4.40 -13.08 16.88
N GLY A 127 4.88 -13.15 15.64
CA GLY A 127 4.33 -12.37 14.52
C GLY A 127 5.22 -11.23 14.00
N THR A 128 6.33 -10.92 14.69
CA THR A 128 7.29 -9.89 14.24
C THR A 128 8.67 -10.53 14.00
N GLN A 129 9.25 -10.34 12.82
CA GLN A 129 10.58 -10.83 12.49
C GLN A 129 11.46 -9.71 11.93
N ASN A 130 12.72 -9.68 12.34
CA ASN A 130 13.70 -8.78 11.75
C ASN A 130 14.12 -9.29 10.37
N LEU A 131 14.30 -8.40 9.39
CA LEU A 131 14.69 -8.71 8.00
C LEU A 131 16.16 -9.20 7.85
N GLY A 132 16.60 -10.10 8.73
CA GLY A 132 17.98 -10.52 8.92
C GLY A 132 18.60 -9.99 10.23
N ASP A 133 19.74 -10.57 10.62
CA ASP A 133 20.43 -10.22 11.88
C ASP A 133 21.01 -8.78 11.88
N LEU A 134 21.11 -8.14 10.71
CA LEU A 134 21.69 -6.79 10.54
C LEU A 134 20.67 -5.72 10.12
N SER A 135 19.41 -6.09 9.87
CA SER A 135 18.42 -5.13 9.42
C SER A 135 17.82 -4.34 10.58
N ILE A 136 17.46 -3.10 10.29
CA ILE A 136 16.75 -2.21 11.23
C ILE A 136 15.22 -2.36 11.05
N ILE A 137 14.78 -2.97 9.93
CA ILE A 137 13.38 -3.07 9.52
C ILE A 137 12.81 -4.41 9.99
N TRP A 138 11.66 -4.34 10.67
CA TRP A 138 10.89 -5.49 11.09
C TRP A 138 9.72 -5.73 10.13
N LEU A 139 9.43 -6.98 9.79
CA LEU A 139 8.29 -7.35 8.96
C LEU A 139 7.33 -8.28 9.72
N PRO A 140 6.05 -8.33 9.31
CA PRO A 140 5.13 -9.31 9.83
C PRO A 140 5.55 -10.72 9.40
N ILE A 141 5.50 -11.67 10.33
CA ILE A 141 5.71 -13.09 10.02
C ILE A 141 4.49 -13.62 9.28
N LEU A 142 4.73 -14.23 8.12
CA LEU A 142 3.71 -14.88 7.31
C LEU A 142 3.54 -16.33 7.77
N ASP A 143 2.92 -16.51 8.94
CA ASP A 143 2.60 -17.83 9.49
C ASP A 143 1.23 -18.30 8.97
N GLU A 144 1.19 -19.47 8.31
CA GLU A 144 -0.05 -20.10 7.81
C GLU A 144 -1.07 -20.37 8.93
N ALA A 145 -0.64 -20.44 10.20
CA ALA A 145 -1.53 -20.56 11.34
C ALA A 145 -2.21 -19.23 11.75
N ASN A 146 -1.77 -18.08 11.23
CA ASN A 146 -2.34 -16.77 11.56
C ASN A 146 -3.64 -16.52 10.77
N PRO A 147 -4.79 -16.27 11.44
CA PRO A 147 -6.08 -16.08 10.76
C PRO A 147 -6.12 -14.83 9.86
N PHE A 148 -5.24 -13.85 10.08
CA PHE A 148 -5.18 -12.65 9.28
C PHE A 148 -4.38 -12.82 7.98
N LEU A 149 -3.68 -13.95 7.77
CA LEU A 149 -2.84 -14.14 6.60
C LEU A 149 -3.61 -14.10 5.28
N ASN A 150 -4.71 -14.84 5.16
CA ASN A 150 -5.50 -14.87 3.92
C ASN A 150 -6.21 -13.53 3.64
N PRO A 151 -6.88 -12.88 4.62
CA PRO A 151 -7.39 -11.53 4.43
C PRO A 151 -6.29 -10.52 4.04
N PHE A 152 -5.12 -10.59 4.64
CA PHE A 152 -3.97 -9.77 4.29
C PHE A 152 -3.51 -10.01 2.85
N ARG A 153 -3.32 -11.28 2.45
CA ARG A 153 -2.93 -11.67 1.08
C ARG A 153 -3.90 -11.11 0.04
N LEU A 154 -5.19 -11.27 0.26
CA LEU A 154 -6.23 -10.75 -0.63
C LEU A 154 -6.19 -9.22 -0.69
N MET A 155 -6.14 -8.56 0.47
CA MET A 155 -6.21 -7.10 0.50
C MET A 155 -4.98 -6.45 -0.13
N LEU A 156 -3.79 -6.99 0.14
CA LEU A 156 -2.55 -6.53 -0.48
C LEU A 156 -2.57 -6.74 -2.00
N THR A 157 -3.14 -7.87 -2.46
CA THR A 157 -3.32 -8.13 -3.89
C THR A 157 -4.22 -7.06 -4.52
N ILE A 158 -5.36 -6.76 -3.89
CA ILE A 158 -6.30 -5.72 -4.33
C ILE A 158 -5.60 -4.36 -4.40
N ASP A 159 -4.92 -3.94 -3.34
CA ASP A 159 -4.24 -2.63 -3.26
C ASP A 159 -3.22 -2.45 -4.39
N VAL A 160 -2.36 -3.44 -4.60
CA VAL A 160 -1.34 -3.38 -5.65
C VAL A 160 -1.99 -3.30 -7.03
N PHE A 161 -3.04 -4.09 -7.32
CA PHE A 161 -3.73 -3.97 -8.60
C PHE A 161 -4.44 -2.61 -8.75
N MET A 162 -5.04 -2.08 -7.69
CA MET A 162 -5.65 -0.75 -7.69
C MET A 162 -4.63 0.38 -7.87
N MET A 163 -3.36 0.14 -7.56
CA MET A 163 -2.24 1.05 -7.87
C MET A 163 -1.73 0.88 -9.30
N ILE A 164 -1.56 -0.36 -9.77
CA ILE A 164 -1.02 -0.67 -11.12
C ILE A 164 -1.98 -0.20 -12.22
N ILE A 165 -3.28 -0.42 -12.06
CA ILE A 165 -4.29 -0.11 -13.10
C ILE A 165 -4.27 1.37 -13.51
N PRO A 166 -4.36 2.35 -12.59
CA PRO A 166 -4.25 3.77 -12.93
C PRO A 166 -2.95 4.12 -13.65
N VAL A 167 -1.81 3.57 -13.25
CA VAL A 167 -0.51 3.83 -13.90
C VAL A 167 -0.53 3.39 -15.36
N ILE A 168 -1.05 2.18 -15.63
CA ILE A 168 -1.19 1.67 -17.00
C ILE A 168 -2.11 2.58 -17.82
N LEU A 169 -3.22 3.03 -17.24
CA LEU A 169 -4.16 3.94 -17.90
C LEU A 169 -3.54 5.31 -18.19
N GLU A 170 -2.77 5.87 -17.26
CA GLU A 170 -2.07 7.16 -17.45
C GLU A 170 -1.01 7.06 -18.55
N VAL A 171 -0.18 6.01 -18.54
CA VAL A 171 0.86 5.81 -19.56
C VAL A 171 0.24 5.65 -20.95
N ASN A 172 -0.86 4.91 -21.06
CA ASN A 172 -1.61 4.78 -22.31
C ASN A 172 -2.24 6.11 -22.77
N ALA A 173 -2.75 6.90 -21.83
CA ALA A 173 -3.38 8.19 -22.11
C ALA A 173 -2.38 9.28 -22.51
N ALA A 174 -1.15 9.23 -21.99
CA ALA A 174 -0.10 10.20 -22.29
C ALA A 174 0.25 10.25 -23.79
N GLN A 175 0.08 9.13 -24.51
CA GLN A 175 0.34 9.00 -25.97
C GLN A 175 1.70 9.55 -26.43
N THR A 176 2.66 9.73 -25.51
CA THR A 176 4.00 10.21 -25.81
C THR A 176 4.95 9.04 -26.06
N ARG A 177 5.94 9.25 -26.93
CA ARG A 177 7.07 8.33 -27.02
C ARG A 177 7.90 8.46 -25.75
N VAL A 178 7.89 7.40 -24.96
CA VAL A 178 8.71 7.30 -23.75
C VAL A 178 10.05 6.66 -24.13
N PRO A 179 11.19 7.20 -23.66
CA PRO A 179 12.49 6.58 -23.86
C PRO A 179 12.54 5.14 -23.31
N VAL A 180 13.29 4.26 -23.96
CA VAL A 180 13.39 2.84 -23.56
C VAL A 180 13.81 2.67 -22.10
N TRP A 181 14.75 3.49 -21.62
CA TRP A 181 15.21 3.43 -20.22
C TRP A 181 14.10 3.73 -19.21
N ALA A 182 13.16 4.62 -19.55
CA ALA A 182 12.03 4.95 -18.69
C ALA A 182 11.01 3.80 -18.66
N ASN A 183 10.83 3.08 -19.77
CA ASN A 183 10.02 1.85 -19.79
C ASN A 183 10.63 0.74 -18.93
N ILE A 184 11.96 0.62 -18.86
CA ILE A 184 12.62 -0.33 -17.94
C ILE A 184 12.33 0.03 -16.49
N LEU A 185 12.38 1.32 -16.12
CA LEU A 185 12.05 1.77 -14.77
C LEU A 185 10.58 1.51 -14.42
N LEU A 186 9.65 1.82 -15.32
CA LEU A 186 8.22 1.54 -15.12
C LEU A 186 7.96 0.04 -14.97
N ALA A 187 8.55 -0.78 -15.85
CA ALA A 187 8.42 -2.23 -15.77
C ALA A 187 8.96 -2.79 -14.45
N SER A 188 10.13 -2.33 -14.01
CA SER A 188 10.74 -2.74 -12.75
C SER A 188 9.89 -2.29 -11.56
N GLY A 189 9.38 -1.05 -11.59
CA GLY A 189 8.52 -0.48 -10.56
C GLY A 189 7.19 -1.23 -10.42
N MET A 190 6.64 -1.79 -11.50
CA MET A 190 5.44 -2.66 -11.46
C MET A 190 5.79 -4.11 -11.09
N ALA A 191 6.96 -4.61 -11.48
CA ALA A 191 7.38 -5.98 -11.19
C ALA A 191 7.64 -6.20 -9.69
N ILE A 192 8.25 -5.23 -8.98
CA ILE A 192 8.56 -5.34 -7.55
C ILE A 192 7.30 -5.63 -6.68
N PRO A 193 6.21 -4.83 -6.74
CA PRO A 193 5.03 -5.10 -5.94
C PRO A 193 4.31 -6.39 -6.37
N THR A 194 4.30 -6.73 -7.67
CA THR A 194 3.75 -7.99 -8.17
C THR A 194 4.54 -9.21 -7.66
N LEU A 195 5.87 -9.10 -7.61
CA LEU A 195 6.72 -10.13 -7.02
C LEU A 195 6.47 -10.32 -5.54
N TYR A 196 6.21 -9.22 -4.82
CA TYR A 196 5.85 -9.31 -3.42
C TYR A 196 4.51 -10.04 -3.23
N ILE A 197 3.50 -9.82 -4.08
CA ILE A 197 2.27 -10.63 -4.09
C ILE A 197 2.60 -12.11 -4.29
N VAL A 198 3.42 -12.43 -5.30
CA VAL A 198 3.79 -13.83 -5.57
C VAL A 198 4.47 -14.46 -4.37
N TYR A 199 5.39 -13.73 -3.72
CA TYR A 199 6.08 -14.17 -2.51
C TYR A 199 5.12 -14.47 -1.38
N ILE A 200 4.19 -13.57 -1.06
CA ILE A 200 3.26 -13.79 0.06
C ILE A 200 2.33 -14.99 -0.19
N TRP A 201 2.00 -15.31 -1.45
CA TRP A 201 1.09 -16.41 -1.79
C TRP A 201 1.78 -17.77 -1.90
N ILE A 202 2.96 -17.81 -2.52
CA ILE A 202 3.67 -19.08 -2.79
C ILE A 202 4.65 -19.41 -1.66
N LEU A 203 5.19 -18.41 -0.97
CA LEU A 203 6.23 -18.53 0.06
C LEU A 203 7.49 -19.30 -0.40
N ALA A 204 7.70 -19.46 -1.70
CA ALA A 204 8.87 -20.11 -2.29
C ALA A 204 9.82 -19.07 -2.89
N THR A 205 10.94 -18.80 -2.20
CA THR A 205 11.95 -17.81 -2.63
C THR A 205 12.65 -18.20 -3.92
N GLU A 206 12.80 -19.50 -4.18
CA GLU A 206 13.50 -20.02 -5.37
C GLU A 206 12.82 -19.62 -6.69
N VAL A 207 11.49 -19.51 -6.67
CA VAL A 207 10.69 -19.21 -7.86
C VAL A 207 10.61 -17.70 -8.12
N LEU A 208 10.91 -16.86 -7.13
CA LEU A 208 10.78 -15.41 -7.23
C LEU A 208 11.68 -14.80 -8.29
N PHE A 209 12.91 -15.29 -8.44
CA PHE A 209 13.81 -14.74 -9.45
C PHE A 209 13.29 -15.00 -10.87
N VAL A 210 12.81 -16.22 -11.12
CA VAL A 210 12.27 -16.63 -12.43
C VAL A 210 10.99 -15.86 -12.75
N LEU A 211 10.05 -15.79 -11.80
CA LEU A 211 8.82 -15.04 -11.97
C LEU A 211 9.07 -13.53 -12.06
N GLY A 212 10.07 -13.02 -11.36
CA GLY A 212 10.45 -11.61 -11.42
C GLY A 212 10.99 -11.21 -12.77
N PHE A 213 11.86 -12.05 -13.33
CA PHE A 213 12.31 -11.88 -14.71
C PHE A 213 11.14 -11.95 -15.70
N LEU A 214 10.26 -12.94 -15.55
CA LEU A 214 9.08 -13.10 -16.41
C LEU A 214 8.16 -11.88 -16.34
N PHE A 215 7.74 -11.43 -15.15
CA PHE A 215 6.89 -10.25 -14.98
C PHE A 215 7.59 -8.98 -15.46
N GLY A 216 8.89 -8.83 -15.22
CA GLY A 216 9.68 -7.72 -15.74
C GLY A 216 9.63 -7.65 -17.27
N VAL A 217 9.84 -8.78 -17.95
CA VAL A 217 9.72 -8.86 -19.42
C VAL A 217 8.30 -8.56 -19.89
N LEU A 218 7.28 -9.13 -19.24
CA LEU A 218 5.88 -8.91 -19.60
C LEU A 218 5.48 -7.44 -19.46
N TYR A 219 5.81 -6.79 -18.34
CA TYR A 219 5.55 -5.37 -18.14
C TYR A 219 6.34 -4.50 -19.13
N PHE A 220 7.59 -4.85 -19.42
CA PHE A 220 8.40 -4.12 -20.40
C PHE A 220 7.78 -4.18 -21.80
N VAL A 221 7.37 -5.38 -22.25
CA VAL A 221 6.66 -5.56 -23.53
C VAL A 221 5.34 -4.79 -23.54
N LEU A 222 4.56 -4.87 -22.46
CA LEU A 222 3.32 -4.10 -22.31
C LEU A 222 3.58 -2.59 -22.49
N PHE A 223 4.58 -2.03 -21.78
CA PHE A 223 4.90 -0.61 -21.88
C PHE A 223 5.42 -0.22 -23.27
N LEU A 224 6.22 -1.06 -23.94
CA LEU A 224 6.60 -0.81 -25.34
C LEU A 224 5.38 -0.69 -26.27
N PHE A 225 4.35 -1.52 -26.08
CA PHE A 225 3.12 -1.41 -26.84
C PHE A 225 2.32 -0.14 -26.53
N LEU A 226 2.28 0.26 -25.26
CA LEU A 226 1.55 1.45 -24.82
C LEU A 226 2.24 2.76 -25.27
N THR A 227 3.57 2.80 -25.25
CA THR A 227 4.37 4.01 -25.53
C THR A 227 4.89 4.09 -26.95
N ARG A 228 4.38 3.28 -27.88
CA ARG A 228 4.88 3.22 -29.28
C ARG A 228 4.74 4.53 -30.07
N GLY A 229 4.04 5.53 -29.52
CA GLY A 229 3.69 6.78 -30.20
C GLY A 229 2.68 6.52 -31.31
N LYS A 230 1.59 7.28 -31.35
CA LYS A 230 0.74 7.30 -32.53
C LYS A 230 1.43 8.21 -33.54
N HIS A 231 1.80 7.65 -34.69
CA HIS A 231 2.17 8.44 -35.86
C HIS A 231 0.99 9.31 -36.29
#